data_AF-A0A3D5NMJ5-F1
#
_entry.id   AF-A0A3D5NMJ5-F1
#
_cell.length_a   1.000
_cell.length_b   1.000
_cell.length_c   1.000
_cell.angle_alpha   90.00
_cell.angle_beta   90.00
_cell.angle_gamma   90.00
#
_symmetry.space_group_name_H-M   'P 1'
#
loop_
_entity.id
_entity.type
_entity.pdbx_description
1 polymer ?
#
loop_
_entity_poly.entity_id
_entity_poly.type
_entity_poly.pdbx_seq_one_letter_code
_entity_poly.pdbx_strand_id
1 'polypeptide(L)'
;MALISSDVLRGYNDTMILYLLLKEPSYGYELAKKIKENSDGQYVMKETTLYSIFTRLEKNGYVTSFFGSETSGKRRTYYEITPLGREYYREKCEEWDLTKEVIEKFIERGQK
;
A
#
# COMPACT_ATOMS: atom_id res chain seq x y z
N MET A 1 17.95 14.56 -8.25
CA MET A 1 17.00 14.01 -7.26
C MET A 1 17.18 12.51 -7.25
N ALA A 2 17.39 11.89 -6.08
CA ALA A 2 17.37 10.44 -5.98
C ALA A 2 15.95 9.94 -6.25
N LEU A 3 15.79 8.89 -7.03
CA LEU A 3 14.52 8.23 -7.31
C LEU A 3 14.56 6.85 -6.68
N ILE A 4 13.49 6.47 -5.98
CA ILE A 4 13.36 5.12 -5.43
C ILE A 4 13.10 4.15 -6.58
N SER A 5 13.77 2.99 -6.57
CA SER A 5 13.53 1.95 -7.57
C SER A 5 12.06 1.50 -7.57
N SER A 6 11.52 1.30 -8.77
CA SER A 6 10.15 0.82 -8.94
C SER A 6 9.93 -0.58 -8.35
N ASP A 7 10.99 -1.39 -8.24
CA ASP A 7 10.90 -2.74 -7.67
C ASP A 7 10.75 -2.70 -6.14
N VAL A 8 11.47 -1.79 -5.48
CA VAL A 8 11.32 -1.55 -4.03
C VAL A 8 9.91 -1.07 -3.73
N LEU A 9 9.43 -0.06 -4.47
CA LEU A 9 8.07 0.46 -4.29
C LEU A 9 7.01 -0.62 -4.53
N ARG A 10 7.16 -1.41 -5.60
CA ARG A 10 6.22 -2.49 -5.93
C ARG A 10 6.15 -3.55 -4.83
N GLY A 11 7.27 -3.86 -4.17
CA GLY A 11 7.34 -4.81 -3.06
C GLY A 11 6.49 -4.40 -1.85
N TYR A 12 6.24 -3.11 -1.66
CA TYR A 12 5.55 -2.56 -0.48
C TYR A 12 4.22 -1.86 -0.80
N ASN A 13 3.70 -2.01 -2.01
CA ASN A 13 2.39 -1.46 -2.39
C ASN A 13 1.25 -1.99 -1.52
N ASP A 14 1.27 -3.29 -1.24
CA ASP A 14 0.27 -3.95 -0.40
C ASP A 14 0.32 -3.34 1.01
N THR A 15 1.51 -3.16 1.56
CA THR A 15 1.75 -2.55 2.88
C THR A 15 1.24 -1.10 2.94
N MET A 16 1.48 -0.28 1.90
CA MET A 16 0.98 1.10 1.83
C MET A 16 -0.56 1.15 1.80
N ILE A 17 -1.20 0.26 1.04
CA ILE A 17 -2.67 0.20 0.96
C ILE A 17 -3.25 -0.28 2.30
N LEU A 18 -2.71 -1.35 2.87
CA LEU A 18 -3.17 -1.89 4.14
C LEU A 18 -3.00 -0.86 5.27
N TYR A 19 -1.90 -0.11 5.31
CA TYR A 19 -1.71 1.00 6.26
C TYR A 19 -2.83 2.03 6.22
N LEU A 20 -3.28 2.41 5.02
CA LEU A 20 -4.38 3.37 4.88
C LEU A 20 -5.71 2.75 5.32
N LEU A 21 -5.94 1.48 5.00
CA LEU A 21 -7.14 0.74 5.41
C LEU A 21 -7.19 0.42 6.91
N LEU A 22 -6.06 0.47 7.64
CA LEU A 22 -6.06 0.38 9.10
C LEU A 22 -6.85 1.52 9.76
N LYS A 23 -6.89 2.69 9.11
CA LYS A 23 -7.53 3.90 9.64
C LYS A 23 -9.04 3.88 9.39
N GLU A 24 -9.42 3.59 8.16
CA GLU A 24 -10.81 3.56 7.71
C GLU A 24 -10.96 2.77 6.39
N PRO A 25 -12.12 2.15 6.14
CA PRO A 25 -12.45 1.63 4.83
C PRO A 25 -12.37 2.71 3.75
N SER A 26 -11.85 2.38 2.57
CA SER A 26 -11.65 3.36 1.49
C SER A 26 -11.75 2.72 0.12
N TYR A 27 -11.66 3.51 -0.95
CA TYR A 27 -11.81 3.08 -2.34
C TYR A 27 -10.59 3.48 -3.18
N GLY A 28 -10.40 2.81 -4.32
CA GLY A 28 -9.15 2.87 -5.10
C GLY A 28 -8.64 4.28 -5.40
N TYR A 29 -9.51 5.19 -5.86
CA TYR A 29 -9.10 6.57 -6.16
C TYR A 29 -8.61 7.32 -4.91
N GLU A 30 -9.30 7.19 -3.78
CA GLU A 30 -8.92 7.87 -2.54
C GLU A 30 -7.59 7.32 -2.00
N LEU A 31 -7.39 6.00 -2.09
CA LEU A 31 -6.13 5.37 -1.70
C LEU A 31 -4.96 5.85 -2.58
N ALA A 32 -5.16 5.93 -3.90
CA ALA A 32 -4.15 6.49 -4.82
C ALA A 32 -3.75 7.92 -4.44
N LYS A 33 -4.76 8.75 -4.13
CA LYS A 33 -4.58 10.14 -3.72
C LYS A 33 -3.81 10.22 -2.40
N LYS A 34 -4.22 9.50 -1.37
CA LYS A 34 -3.56 9.45 -0.06
C LYS A 34 -2.11 8.94 -0.15
N ILE A 35 -1.81 7.98 -1.03
CA ILE A 35 -0.42 7.51 -1.27
C ILE A 35 0.45 8.61 -1.87
N LYS A 36 -0.08 9.35 -2.85
CA LYS A 36 0.63 10.49 -3.44
C LYS A 36 0.89 11.59 -2.41
N GLU A 37 -0.12 11.91 -1.60
CA GLU A 37 -0.02 12.95 -0.56
C GLU A 37 0.97 12.55 0.53
N ASN A 38 0.88 11.33 1.08
CA ASN A 38 1.79 10.85 2.13
C ASN A 38 3.24 10.67 1.67
N SER A 39 3.49 10.61 0.36
CA SER A 39 4.83 10.49 -0.21
C SER A 39 5.38 11.82 -0.72
N ASP A 40 4.75 12.95 -0.41
CA ASP A 40 5.11 14.29 -0.93
C ASP A 40 5.19 14.33 -2.46
N GLY A 41 4.36 13.54 -3.13
CA GLY A 41 4.35 13.39 -4.58
C GLY A 41 5.48 12.54 -5.16
N GLN A 42 6.34 11.94 -4.33
CA GLN A 42 7.44 11.08 -4.78
C GLN A 42 6.96 9.74 -5.35
N TYR A 43 5.76 9.29 -4.96
CA TYR A 43 5.17 8.07 -5.49
C TYR A 43 3.74 8.28 -5.97
N VAL A 44 3.50 7.93 -7.24
CA VAL A 44 2.17 7.97 -7.87
C VAL A 44 1.82 6.56 -8.34
N MET A 45 0.86 5.95 -7.64
CA MET A 45 0.34 4.64 -8.02
C MET A 45 -0.68 4.76 -9.14
N LYS A 46 -0.53 3.97 -10.20
CA LYS A 46 -1.51 3.90 -11.30
C LYS A 46 -2.76 3.15 -10.84
N GLU A 47 -3.91 3.56 -11.35
CA GLU A 47 -5.20 2.92 -11.03
C GLU A 47 -5.24 1.44 -11.44
N THR A 48 -4.64 1.10 -12.59
CA THR A 48 -4.52 -0.29 -13.05
C THR A 48 -3.73 -1.16 -12.07
N THR A 49 -2.70 -0.61 -11.44
CA THR A 49 -1.93 -1.29 -10.39
C THR A 49 -2.81 -1.55 -9.17
N LEU A 50 -3.61 -0.57 -8.74
CA LEU A 50 -4.53 -0.74 -7.61
C LEU A 50 -5.51 -1.89 -7.80
N TYR A 51 -6.15 -2.00 -8.97
CA TYR A 51 -7.09 -3.10 -9.22
C TYR A 51 -6.41 -4.48 -9.13
N SER A 52 -5.20 -4.62 -9.69
CA SER A 52 -4.44 -5.87 -9.57
C SER A 52 -4.03 -6.19 -8.12
N ILE A 53 -3.77 -5.16 -7.31
CA ILE A 53 -3.44 -5.33 -5.90
C ILE A 53 -4.67 -5.76 -5.12
N PHE A 54 -5.82 -5.08 -5.28
CA PHE A 54 -7.06 -5.47 -4.61
C PHE A 54 -7.45 -6.90 -4.94
N THR A 55 -7.37 -7.30 -6.21
CA THR A 55 -7.64 -8.68 -6.63
C THR A 55 -6.77 -9.68 -5.86
N ARG A 56 -5.48 -9.38 -5.66
CA ARG A 56 -4.57 -10.23 -4.87
C ARG A 56 -4.89 -10.20 -3.38
N LEU A 57 -5.12 -9.01 -2.81
CA LEU A 57 -5.41 -8.84 -1.38
C LEU A 57 -6.72 -9.55 -1.00
N GLU A 58 -7.76 -9.46 -1.83
CA GLU A 58 -9.03 -10.18 -1.64
C GLU A 58 -8.84 -11.69 -1.77
N LYS A 59 -8.11 -12.15 -2.81
CA LYS A 59 -7.80 -13.58 -2.98
C LYS A 59 -7.08 -14.16 -1.78
N ASN A 60 -6.19 -13.39 -1.15
CA ASN A 60 -5.46 -13.79 0.05
C ASN A 60 -6.26 -13.60 1.35
N GLY A 61 -7.47 -13.04 1.28
CA GLY A 61 -8.32 -12.77 2.45
C GLY A 61 -7.82 -11.61 3.33
N TYR A 62 -6.94 -10.74 2.81
CA TYR A 62 -6.39 -9.60 3.54
C TYR A 62 -7.32 -8.40 3.57
N VAL A 63 -8.21 -8.29 2.58
CA VAL A 63 -9.25 -7.27 2.51
C VAL A 63 -10.57 -7.90 2.06
N THR A 64 -11.68 -7.25 2.39
CA THR A 64 -13.01 -7.53 1.86
C THR A 64 -13.59 -6.30 1.19
N SER A 65 -14.37 -6.48 0.13
CA SER A 65 -15.06 -5.38 -0.55
C SER A 65 -16.54 -5.27 -0.20
N PHE A 66 -17.06 -4.04 -0.25
CA PHE A 66 -18.48 -3.74 -0.10
C PHE A 66 -18.85 -2.52 -0.95
N PHE A 67 -20.15 -2.36 -1.26
CA PHE A 67 -20.62 -1.19 -1.99
C PHE A 67 -20.98 -0.07 -1.01
N GLY A 68 -20.48 1.15 -1.28
CA GLY A 68 -20.90 2.33 -0.54
C GLY A 68 -22.31 2.79 -0.93
N SER A 69 -22.85 3.74 -0.16
CA SER A 69 -24.14 4.37 -0.45
C SER A 69 -24.12 5.05 -1.83
N GLU A 70 -25.20 4.84 -2.58
CA GLU A 70 -25.36 5.33 -3.95
C GLU A 70 -25.42 6.86 -3.96
N THR A 71 -24.44 7.52 -4.58
CA THR A 71 -24.47 8.97 -4.85
C THR A 71 -24.44 9.16 -6.36
N SER A 72 -25.61 9.38 -6.96
CA SER A 72 -25.80 9.85 -8.35
C SER A 72 -24.96 9.13 -9.41
N GLY A 73 -24.90 7.79 -9.39
CA GLY A 73 -24.15 7.03 -10.40
C GLY A 73 -23.72 5.62 -9.97
N LYS A 74 -22.72 5.08 -10.68
CA LYS A 74 -22.16 3.73 -10.48
C LYS A 74 -21.69 3.56 -9.02
N ARG A 75 -22.14 2.49 -8.35
CA ARG A 75 -21.76 2.19 -6.96
C ARG A 75 -20.24 2.12 -6.82
N ARG A 76 -19.70 2.82 -5.82
CA ARG A 76 -18.27 2.76 -5.48
C ARG A 76 -18.01 1.49 -4.67
N THR A 77 -16.99 0.75 -5.05
CA THR A 77 -16.47 -0.38 -4.28
C THR A 77 -15.48 0.14 -3.24
N TYR A 78 -15.80 -0.09 -1.98
CA TYR A 78 -14.93 0.15 -0.83
C TYR A 78 -14.26 -1.15 -0.41
N TYR A 79 -13.11 -1.02 0.24
CA TYR A 79 -12.34 -2.12 0.79
C TYR A 79 -12.12 -1.87 2.28
N GLU A 80 -12.13 -2.94 3.06
CA GLU A 80 -11.83 -2.95 4.48
C GLU A 80 -10.80 -4.04 4.78
N ILE A 81 -9.86 -3.74 5.68
CA ILE A 81 -8.82 -4.69 6.09
C ILE A 81 -9.38 -5.75 7.07
N THR A 82 -9.06 -7.01 6.82
CA THR A 82 -9.46 -8.12 7.69
C THR A 82 -8.46 -8.34 8.82
N PRO A 83 -8.77 -9.17 9.84
CA PRO A 83 -7.77 -9.58 10.84
C PRO A 83 -6.52 -10.21 10.21
N LEU A 84 -6.68 -11.03 9.16
CA LEU A 84 -5.55 -11.64 8.44
C LEU A 84 -4.72 -10.58 7.71
N GLY A 85 -5.36 -9.56 7.12
CA GLY A 85 -4.66 -8.44 6.51
C GLY A 85 -3.88 -7.60 7.51
N ARG A 86 -4.38 -7.45 8.74
CA ARG A 86 -3.67 -6.76 9.83
C ARG A 86 -2.42 -7.51 10.25
N GLU A 87 -2.49 -8.84 10.31
CA GLU A 87 -1.31 -9.66 10.63
C GLU A 87 -0.28 -9.60 9.51
N TYR A 88 -0.71 -9.78 8.25
CA TYR A 88 0.18 -9.64 7.09
C TYR A 88 0.84 -8.25 7.02
N TYR A 89 0.13 -7.18 7.39
CA TYR A 89 0.71 -5.84 7.50
C TYR A 89 1.85 -5.80 8.53
N ARG A 90 1.67 -6.41 9.70
CA ARG A 90 2.71 -6.46 10.75
C ARG A 90 3.92 -7.25 10.30
N GLU A 91 3.72 -8.42 9.70
CA GLU A 91 4.79 -9.22 9.11
C GLU A 91 5.60 -8.41 8.07
N LYS A 92 4.91 -7.63 7.23
CA LYS A 92 5.57 -6.75 6.25
C LYS A 92 6.32 -5.58 6.86
N CYS A 93 5.89 -5.07 8.02
CA CYS A 93 6.66 -4.08 8.76
C CYS A 93 7.97 -4.68 9.31
N GLU A 94 7.90 -5.90 9.89
CA GLU A 94 9.07 -6.61 10.38
C GLU A 94 10.05 -6.96 9.24
N GLU A 95 9.52 -7.43 8.10
CA GLU A 95 10.31 -7.67 6.87
C GLU A 95 11.03 -6.40 6.40
N TRP A 96 10.36 -5.23 6.45
CA TRP A 96 10.97 -3.96 6.06
C TRP A 96 12.12 -3.55 6.98
N ASP A 97 11.97 -3.74 8.28
CA ASP A 97 13.02 -3.42 9.24
C ASP A 97 14.27 -4.27 9.01
N LEU A 98 14.09 -5.58 8.80
CA LEU A 98 15.20 -6.49 8.42
C LEU A 98 15.80 -6.11 7.06
N THR A 99 14.97 -5.76 6.08
CA THR A 99 15.42 -5.34 4.74
C THR A 99 16.34 -4.12 4.84
N LYS A 100 15.95 -3.09 5.61
CA LYS A 100 16.78 -1.91 5.87
C LYS A 100 18.09 -2.29 6.57
N GLU A 101 18.03 -3.12 7.61
CA GLU A 101 19.21 -3.54 8.36
C GLU A 101 20.24 -4.24 7.47
N VAL A 102 19.79 -5.18 6.64
CA VAL A 102 20.67 -5.93 5.73
C VAL A 102 21.28 -5.01 4.69
N ILE A 103 20.49 -4.16 4.03
CA ILE A 103 20.98 -3.26 2.99
C ILE A 103 21.96 -2.23 3.55
N GLU A 104 21.68 -1.67 4.73
CA GLU A 104 22.52 -0.63 5.34
C GLU A 104 23.95 -1.14 5.62
N LYS A 105 24.15 -2.43 5.90
CA LYS A 105 25.49 -3.04 6.07
C LYS A 105 26.37 -2.94 4.82
N PHE A 106 25.77 -2.72 3.65
CA PHE A 106 26.47 -2.59 2.37
C PHE A 106 26.46 -1.14 1.82
N ILE A 107 25.94 -0.17 2.59
CA ILE A 107 25.94 1.24 2.22
C ILE A 107 27.05 1.94 2.98
N GLU A 108 28.10 2.36 2.28
CA GLU A 108 29.09 3.28 2.83
C GLU A 108 28.60 4.73 2.63
N ARG A 109 28.12 5.34 3.72
CA ARG A 109 27.86 6.78 3.72
C ARG A 109 29.19 7.44 3.98
N GLY A 110 29.78 8.03 2.94
CA GLY A 110 31.12 8.61 2.97
C GLY A 110 31.41 9.29 4.32
N GLN A 111 32.43 8.78 5.00
CA GLN A 111 32.96 9.39 6.21
C GLN A 111 33.35 10.83 5.86
N LYS A 112 32.90 11.79 6.67
CA LYS A 112 33.70 12.99 6.87
C LYS A 112 34.83 12.65 7.82
#